data_AF-W4LC78-F1
#
_entry.id   AF-W4LC78-F1
#
_cell.length_a   1.000
_cell.length_b   1.000
_cell.length_c   1.000
_cell.angle_alpha   90.00
_cell.angle_beta   90.00
_cell.angle_gamma   90.00
#
_symmetry.space_group_name_H-M   'P 1'
#
loop_
_entity.id
_entity.type
_entity.pdbx_description
1 polymer ?
#
loop_
_entity_poly.entity_id
_entity_poly.type
_entity_poly.pdbx_seq_one_letter_code
_entity_poly.pdbx_strand_id
1 'polypeptide(L)'
;MDQELIAILHNKMNTTYQQCATERRKLDRIEHEVESDYSVLFEVEIHCDYIAGVATSSARRWRKEKDYIRQVAESNSIFASPVIVQWIIESSHDYPLYYAHLQSIECLRNAILQQC
;
A
#
# COMPACT_ATOMS: atom_id res chain seq x y z
N MET A 1 -14.11 8.92 -15.78
CA MET A 1 -12.79 9.50 -15.52
C MET A 1 -12.28 9.06 -14.16
N ASP A 2 -13.02 9.27 -13.08
CA ASP A 2 -12.51 8.99 -11.73
C ASP A 2 -12.34 7.49 -11.41
N GLN A 3 -13.30 6.65 -11.80
CA GLN A 3 -13.16 5.18 -11.66
C GLN A 3 -12.05 4.58 -12.54
N GLU A 4 -11.75 5.23 -13.67
CA GLU A 4 -10.66 4.84 -14.56
C GLU A 4 -9.30 5.14 -13.92
N LEU A 5 -9.17 6.27 -13.22
CA LEU A 5 -7.98 6.60 -12.44
C LEU A 5 -7.71 5.55 -11.34
N ILE A 6 -8.73 5.15 -10.56
CA ILE A 6 -8.58 4.10 -9.54
C ILE A 6 -8.09 2.79 -10.19
N ALA A 7 -8.67 2.38 -11.31
CA ALA A 7 -8.27 1.17 -12.01
C ALA A 7 -6.81 1.23 -12.50
N ILE A 8 -6.39 2.36 -13.08
CA ILE A 8 -5.00 2.59 -13.51
C ILE A 8 -4.04 2.53 -12.33
N LEU A 9 -4.35 3.22 -11.23
CA LEU A 9 -3.51 3.25 -10.04
C LEU A 9 -3.43 1.89 -9.36
N HIS A 10 -4.53 1.13 -9.31
CA HIS A 10 -4.54 -0.24 -8.80
C HIS A 10 -3.67 -1.16 -9.65
N ASN A 11 -3.77 -1.08 -10.98
CA ASN A 11 -2.87 -1.84 -11.86
C ASN A 11 -1.40 -1.42 -11.70
N LYS A 12 -1.14 -0.13 -11.50
CA LYS A 12 0.21 0.38 -11.24
C LYS A 12 0.77 -0.17 -9.92
N MET A 13 -0.04 -0.19 -8.87
CA MET A 13 0.33 -0.78 -7.58
C MET A 13 0.72 -2.26 -7.73
N ASN A 14 -0.12 -3.04 -8.40
CA ASN A 14 0.16 -4.45 -8.70
C ASN A 14 1.46 -4.61 -9.53
N THR A 15 1.69 -3.73 -10.51
CA THR A 15 2.91 -3.75 -11.31
C THR A 15 4.16 -3.49 -10.46
N THR A 16 4.12 -2.47 -9.59
CA THR A 16 5.24 -2.16 -8.70
C THR A 16 5.52 -3.28 -7.69
N TYR A 17 4.49 -3.97 -7.19
CA TYR A 17 4.65 -5.14 -6.32
C TYR A 17 5.42 -6.30 -6.98
N GLN A 18 5.16 -6.52 -8.29
CA GLN A 18 5.89 -7.53 -9.06
C GLN A 18 7.33 -7.09 -9.32
N GLN A 19 7.55 -5.81 -9.61
CA GLN A 19 8.88 -5.26 -9.89
C GLN A 19 9.81 -5.28 -8.67
N CYS A 20 9.27 -5.12 -7.46
CA CYS A 20 10.06 -5.13 -6.23
C CYS A 20 10.31 -6.53 -5.65
N ALA A 21 10.01 -7.62 -6.37
CA ALA A 21 10.13 -8.98 -5.85
C ALA A 21 11.52 -9.33 -5.28
N THR A 22 12.60 -8.88 -5.92
CA THR A 22 13.97 -9.10 -5.44
C THR A 22 14.24 -8.36 -4.13
N GLU A 23 13.79 -7.11 -4.03
CA GLU A 23 13.93 -6.27 -2.85
C GLU A 23 13.10 -6.80 -1.67
N ARG A 24 11.88 -7.26 -1.93
CA ARG A 24 11.04 -7.91 -0.92
C ARG A 24 11.69 -9.17 -0.36
N ARG A 25 12.26 -10.04 -1.21
CA ARG A 25 12.99 -11.23 -0.73
C ARG A 25 14.24 -10.88 0.09
N LYS A 26 14.93 -9.79 -0.26
CA LYS A 26 16.07 -9.30 0.52
C LYS A 26 15.61 -8.84 1.90
N LEU A 27 14.54 -8.03 1.95
CA LEU A 27 13.96 -7.53 3.20
C LEU A 27 13.44 -8.69 4.07
N ASP A 28 12.74 -9.65 3.47
CA ASP A 28 12.20 -10.84 4.13
C ASP A 28 13.28 -11.65 4.85
N ARG A 29 14.41 -11.87 4.16
CA ARG A 29 15.56 -12.55 4.74
C ARG A 29 16.10 -11.81 5.96
N ILE A 30 16.24 -10.49 5.87
CA ILE A 30 16.76 -9.67 6.98
C ILE A 30 15.80 -9.71 8.17
N GLU A 31 14.49 -9.55 7.94
CA GLU A 31 13.49 -9.58 9.01
C GLU A 31 13.47 -10.94 9.73
N HIS A 32 13.65 -12.05 8.99
CA HIS A 32 13.75 -13.39 9.57
C HIS A 32 15.07 -13.65 10.29
N GLU A 33 16.19 -13.09 9.83
CA GLU A 33 17.52 -13.28 10.45
C GLU A 33 17.68 -12.48 11.75
N VAL A 34 16.96 -11.37 11.92
CA VAL A 34 17.14 -10.43 13.03
C VAL A 34 16.20 -10.73 14.22
N GLU A 35 15.29 -11.72 14.12
CA GLU A 35 14.25 -12.02 15.14
C GLU A 35 13.55 -10.75 15.65
N SER A 36 13.22 -9.82 14.73
CA SER A 36 12.54 -8.57 15.06
C SER A 36 11.06 -8.83 15.33
N ASP A 37 10.52 -8.25 16.40
CA ASP A 37 9.07 -8.22 16.68
C ASP A 37 8.29 -7.36 15.66
N TYR A 38 8.99 -6.61 14.80
CA TYR A 38 8.41 -5.73 13.79
C TYR A 38 8.82 -6.16 12.38
N SER A 39 7.84 -6.27 11.49
CA SER A 39 8.02 -6.59 10.07
C SER A 39 7.40 -5.49 9.19
N VAL A 40 8.23 -4.82 8.40
CA VAL A 40 7.80 -3.81 7.44
C VAL A 40 7.03 -4.48 6.31
N LEU A 41 7.47 -5.67 5.88
CA LEU A 41 6.74 -6.45 4.88
C LEU A 41 5.30 -6.72 5.29
N PHE A 42 5.12 -7.24 6.50
CA PHE A 42 3.80 -7.58 7.03
C PHE A 42 2.90 -6.34 7.17
N GLU A 43 3.42 -5.26 7.74
CA GLU A 43 2.69 -4.00 7.89
C GLU A 43 2.25 -3.44 6.53
N VAL A 44 3.14 -3.43 5.52
CA VAL A 44 2.82 -2.97 4.17
C VAL A 44 1.79 -3.86 3.49
N GLU A 45 1.87 -5.19 3.67
CA GLU A 45 0.89 -6.12 3.10
C GLU A 45 -0.52 -5.89 3.66
N ILE A 46 -0.66 -5.64 4.98
CA ILE A 46 -1.94 -5.28 5.59
C ILE A 46 -2.54 -4.04 4.90
N HIS A 47 -1.76 -2.96 4.81
CA HIS A 47 -2.22 -1.72 4.18
C HIS A 47 -2.57 -1.93 2.70
N CYS A 48 -1.73 -2.65 1.96
CA CYS A 48 -1.96 -2.99 0.56
C CYS A 48 -3.28 -3.73 0.37
N ASP A 49 -3.55 -4.77 1.17
CA ASP A 49 -4.75 -5.59 1.06
C ASP A 49 -6.03 -4.79 1.33
N TYR A 50 -6.03 -3.94 2.37
CA TYR A 50 -7.17 -3.08 2.63
C TYR A 50 -7.43 -2.09 1.48
N ILE A 51 -6.38 -1.44 0.98
CA ILE A 51 -6.50 -0.47 -0.11
C ILE A 51 -6.91 -1.14 -1.44
N ALA A 52 -6.34 -2.31 -1.77
CA ALA A 52 -6.73 -3.11 -2.92
C ALA A 52 -8.19 -3.59 -2.82
N GLY A 53 -8.62 -4.00 -1.62
CA GLY A 53 -9.98 -4.42 -1.33
C GLY A 53 -10.98 -3.31 -1.59
N VAL A 54 -10.75 -2.11 -1.06
CA VAL A 54 -11.64 -0.97 -1.32
C VAL A 54 -11.55 -0.46 -2.76
N ALA A 55 -10.39 -0.50 -3.41
CA ALA A 55 -10.22 -0.20 -4.84
C ALA A 55 -11.01 -1.16 -5.75
N THR A 56 -11.26 -2.38 -5.29
CA THR A 56 -12.06 -3.36 -6.03
C THR A 56 -13.55 -3.19 -5.76
N SER A 57 -13.92 -2.98 -4.50
CA SER A 57 -15.32 -2.74 -4.08
C SER A 57 -15.86 -1.42 -4.65
N SER A 58 -15.01 -0.41 -4.74
CA SER A 58 -15.32 0.90 -5.29
C SER A 58 -15.84 0.85 -6.73
N ALA A 59 -15.19 0.04 -7.57
CA ALA A 59 -15.59 -0.15 -8.96
C ALA A 59 -16.99 -0.77 -9.10
N ARG A 60 -17.48 -1.50 -8.09
CA ARG A 60 -18.73 -2.28 -8.15
C ARG A 60 -19.89 -1.67 -7.37
N ARG A 61 -19.63 -1.01 -6.22
CA ARG A 61 -20.68 -0.64 -5.24
C ARG A 61 -20.54 0.76 -4.63
N TRP A 62 -19.76 1.66 -5.25
CA TRP A 62 -19.42 2.99 -4.73
C TRP A 62 -20.56 3.73 -4.00
N ARG A 63 -21.75 3.81 -4.61
CA ARG A 63 -22.87 4.61 -4.07
C ARG A 63 -23.48 4.06 -2.78
N LYS A 64 -23.30 2.77 -2.46
CA LYS A 64 -23.92 2.12 -1.29
C LYS A 64 -22.99 2.03 -0.10
N GLU A 65 -21.68 2.04 -0.32
CA GLU A 65 -20.66 1.73 0.70
C GLU A 65 -19.66 2.90 0.86
N LYS A 66 -20.02 4.10 0.42
CA LYS A 66 -19.13 5.26 0.33
C LYS A 66 -18.46 5.62 1.66
N ASP A 67 -19.23 5.66 2.76
CA ASP A 67 -18.71 6.02 4.08
C ASP A 67 -17.76 4.94 4.62
N TYR A 68 -18.07 3.68 4.37
CA TYR A 68 -17.19 2.56 4.71
C TYR A 68 -15.87 2.61 3.92
N ILE A 69 -15.95 2.85 2.60
CA ILE A 69 -14.78 2.99 1.73
C ILE A 69 -13.89 4.15 2.24
N ARG A 70 -14.49 5.31 2.56
CA ARG A 70 -13.76 6.45 3.12
C ARG A 70 -13.07 6.07 4.43
N GLN A 71 -13.81 5.49 5.37
CA GLN A 71 -13.26 5.12 6.69
C GLN A 71 -12.06 4.17 6.56
N VAL A 72 -12.17 3.13 5.72
CA VAL A 72 -11.08 2.18 5.50
C VAL A 72 -9.88 2.89 4.86
N ALA A 73 -10.11 3.72 3.83
CA ALA A 73 -9.03 4.43 3.16
C ALA A 73 -8.37 5.50 4.04
N GLU A 74 -9.08 6.15 4.96
CA GLU A 74 -8.51 7.09 5.94
C GLU A 74 -7.65 6.37 6.98
N SER A 75 -8.08 5.18 7.42
CA SER A 75 -7.41 4.41 8.49
C SER A 75 -6.18 3.63 8.01
N ASN A 76 -5.99 3.48 6.69
CA ASN A 76 -4.95 2.62 6.10
C ASN A 76 -3.89 3.41 5.32
N SER A 77 -3.49 4.57 5.85
CA SER A 77 -2.28 5.25 5.37
C SER A 77 -1.04 4.48 5.83
N ILE A 78 -0.09 4.22 4.94
CA ILE A 78 1.21 3.62 5.30
C ILE A 78 1.97 4.52 6.29
N PHE A 79 1.70 5.83 6.27
CA PHE A 79 2.33 6.79 7.18
C PHE A 79 1.75 6.75 8.60
N ALA A 80 0.68 5.97 8.82
CA ALA A 80 0.15 5.71 10.16
C ALA A 80 0.94 4.63 10.91
N SER A 81 1.72 3.78 10.21
CA SER A 81 2.55 2.75 10.83
C SER A 81 3.94 3.32 11.18
N PRO A 82 4.31 3.39 12.48
CA PRO A 82 5.64 3.85 12.88
C PRO A 82 6.76 2.97 12.32
N VAL A 83 6.50 1.67 12.16
CA VAL A 83 7.43 0.69 11.60
C VAL A 83 7.78 1.06 10.15
N ILE A 84 6.76 1.35 9.33
CA ILE A 84 6.96 1.76 7.93
C ILE A 84 7.67 3.10 7.87
N VAL A 85 7.26 4.09 8.68
CA VAL A 85 7.87 5.42 8.68
C VAL A 85 9.35 5.36 9.06
N GLN A 86 9.69 4.59 10.10
CA GLN A 86 11.08 4.42 10.53
C GLN A 86 11.91 3.77 9.41
N TRP A 87 11.40 2.71 8.81
CA TRP A 87 12.07 2.04 7.68
C TRP A 87 12.26 2.98 6.49
N ILE A 88 11.28 3.83 6.18
CA ILE A 88 11.41 4.83 5.11
C ILE A 88 12.60 5.76 5.38
N ILE A 89 12.72 6.26 6.62
CA ILE A 89 13.80 7.18 7.01
C ILE A 89 15.16 6.49 6.95
N GLU A 90 15.25 5.27 7.47
CA GLU A 90 16.55 4.61 7.70
C GLU A 90 17.04 3.80 6.52
N SER A 91 16.14 3.22 5.73
CA SER A 91 16.50 2.11 4.83
C SER A 91 15.91 2.22 3.42
N SER A 92 14.88 3.05 3.16
CA SER A 92 14.22 3.06 1.84
C SER A 92 15.12 3.31 0.64
N HIS A 93 16.23 4.02 0.83
CA HIS A 93 17.19 4.33 -0.23
C HIS A 93 17.87 3.07 -0.81
N ASP A 94 17.97 1.99 -0.03
CA ASP A 94 18.50 0.69 -0.47
C ASP A 94 17.45 -0.19 -1.17
N TYR A 95 16.18 0.23 -1.15
CA TYR A 95 15.03 -0.50 -1.69
C TYR A 95 14.13 0.43 -2.53
N PRO A 96 14.66 1.04 -3.60
CA PRO A 96 13.93 2.06 -4.36
C PRO A 96 12.66 1.51 -5.03
N LEU A 97 12.63 0.25 -5.47
CA LEU A 97 11.45 -0.33 -6.11
C LEU A 97 10.37 -0.68 -5.10
N TYR A 98 10.75 -1.14 -3.91
CA TYR A 98 9.84 -1.40 -2.82
C TYR A 98 9.28 -0.09 -2.26
N TYR A 99 10.11 0.94 -2.11
CA TYR A 99 9.63 2.27 -1.75
C TYR A 99 8.66 2.85 -2.81
N ALA A 100 8.92 2.65 -4.10
CA ALA A 100 7.98 3.02 -5.15
C ALA A 100 6.64 2.25 -5.05
N HIS A 101 6.67 1.01 -4.59
CA HIS A 101 5.45 0.24 -4.30
C HIS A 101 4.66 0.85 -3.13
N LEU A 102 5.32 1.21 -2.02
CA LEU A 102 4.68 1.93 -0.91
C LEU A 102 4.00 3.23 -1.39
N GLN A 103 4.70 4.03 -2.20
CA GLN A 103 4.12 5.23 -2.79
C GLN A 103 2.91 4.94 -3.68
N SER A 104 2.91 3.83 -4.41
CA SER A 104 1.76 3.44 -5.26
C SER A 104 0.51 3.11 -4.44
N ILE A 105 0.67 2.50 -3.26
CA ILE A 105 -0.42 2.24 -2.31
C ILE A 105 -1.03 3.57 -1.86
N GLU A 106 -0.19 4.53 -1.44
CA GLU A 106 -0.64 5.85 -1.00
C GLU A 106 -1.29 6.68 -2.10
N CYS A 107 -0.76 6.62 -3.32
CA CYS A 107 -1.37 7.28 -4.47
C CYS A 107 -2.78 6.73 -4.75
N LEU A 108 -2.94 5.40 -4.71
CA LEU A 108 -4.25 4.76 -4.88
C LEU A 108 -5.20 5.15 -3.75
N ARG A 109 -4.74 5.09 -2.50
CA ARG A 109 -5.51 5.50 -1.31
C ARG A 109 -6.01 6.94 -1.42
N ASN A 110 -5.14 7.88 -1.79
CA ASN A 110 -5.52 9.28 -1.98
C ASN A 110 -6.55 9.46 -3.11
N ALA A 111 -6.40 8.75 -4.22
CA ALA A 111 -7.37 8.80 -5.31
C ALA A 111 -8.75 8.25 -4.90
N ILE A 112 -8.79 7.21 -4.07
CA ILE A 112 -10.04 6.69 -3.48
C ILE A 112 -10.68 7.77 -2.59
N LEU A 113 -9.92 8.41 -1.71
CA LEU A 113 -10.44 9.45 -0.82
C LEU A 113 -10.98 10.66 -1.57
N GLN A 114 -10.33 11.08 -2.66
CA GLN A 114 -10.81 12.20 -3.48
C GLN A 114 -12.16 11.93 -4.15
N GLN A 115 -12.52 10.66 -4.34
CA GLN A 115 -13.81 10.26 -4.91
C GLN A 115 -14.90 10.09 -3.85
N CYS A 116 -14.48 10.00 -2.58
CA CYS A 116 -15.38 9.90 -1.44
C CYS A 116 -15.77 11.31 -1.02
#